data_AF-A0AAN9C3V2-F1
#
_entry.id   AF-A0AAN9C3V2-F1
#
_cell.length_a   1.000
_cell.length_b   1.000
_cell.length_c   1.000
_cell.angle_alpha   90.00
_cell.angle_beta   90.00
_cell.angle_gamma   90.00
#
_symmetry.space_group_name_H-M   'P 1'
#
loop_
_entity.id
_entity.type
_entity.pdbx_description
1 polymer ?
#
loop_
_entity_poly.entity_id
_entity_poly.type
_entity_poly.pdbx_seq_one_letter_code
_entity_poly.pdbx_strand_id
1 'polypeptide(L)'
;MADTSPLDVLEKRITDLESLVFGNADKDALYPKCIESMLVLQNKIMAAVAGKKKLTSVYQNLPALRRYMDPAYTDEMGLSEEAKAEVIFAEEDYLRRVASQLQTVKEHDESLSSEHVKSVPTLSGKLQELSQIHIQQQDNTAQVTEETARLIDAYNSVITTLSKMFIQWDADITKMEMKTQTKKSDA
;
A
#
# COMPACT_ATOMS: atom_id res chain seq x y z
N MET A 1 -17.13 -7.82 -11.80
CA MET A 1 -16.47 -7.31 -13.02
C MET A 1 -14.99 -7.53 -12.80
N ALA A 2 -14.35 -8.33 -13.66
CA ALA A 2 -13.04 -8.91 -13.37
C ALA A 2 -11.96 -7.81 -13.25
N ASP A 3 -11.25 -7.80 -12.12
CA ASP A 3 -9.95 -7.17 -11.98
C ASP A 3 -9.00 -7.85 -12.95
N THR A 4 -8.89 -7.33 -14.18
CA THR A 4 -7.78 -7.69 -15.07
C THR A 4 -6.53 -7.10 -14.46
N SER A 5 -5.61 -7.95 -14.01
CA SER A 5 -4.36 -7.48 -13.44
C SER A 5 -3.61 -6.66 -14.51
N PRO A 6 -2.81 -5.65 -14.12
CA PRO A 6 -2.01 -4.88 -15.08
C PRO A 6 -1.08 -5.77 -15.92
N LEU A 7 -0.73 -6.95 -15.41
CA LEU A 7 0.03 -7.96 -16.11
C LEU A 7 -0.78 -8.60 -17.27
N ASP A 8 -2.05 -8.92 -17.06
CA ASP A 8 -2.93 -9.51 -18.09
C ASP A 8 -3.15 -8.55 -19.26
N VAL A 9 -3.26 -7.25 -18.97
CA VAL A 9 -3.38 -6.20 -20.01
C VAL A 9 -2.10 -6.12 -20.83
N LEU A 10 -0.95 -6.23 -20.18
CA LEU A 10 0.34 -6.18 -20.85
C LEU A 10 0.58 -7.43 -21.70
N GLU A 11 0.24 -8.60 -21.18
CA GLU A 11 0.36 -9.88 -21.88
C GLU A 11 -0.55 -9.93 -23.12
N LYS A 12 -1.78 -9.43 -23.02
CA LYS A 12 -2.67 -9.29 -24.17
C LYS A 12 -2.09 -8.36 -25.23
N ARG A 13 -1.56 -7.20 -24.82
CA ARG A 13 -0.96 -6.24 -25.74
C ARG A 13 0.31 -6.78 -26.41
N ILE A 14 1.14 -7.54 -25.68
CA ILE A 14 2.31 -8.23 -26.24
C ILE A 14 1.86 -9.26 -27.27
N THR A 15 0.85 -10.07 -26.95
CA THR A 15 0.28 -11.05 -27.87
C THR A 15 -0.25 -10.40 -29.15
N ASP A 16 -0.94 -9.27 -29.04
CA ASP A 16 -1.43 -8.50 -30.19
C ASP A 16 -0.26 -7.98 -31.05
N LEU A 17 0.81 -7.47 -30.42
CA LEU A 17 2.01 -6.99 -31.13
C LEU A 17 2.78 -8.13 -31.81
N GLU A 18 2.92 -9.28 -31.15
CA GLU A 18 3.54 -10.46 -31.73
C GLU A 18 2.74 -10.96 -32.93
N SER A 19 1.41 -10.97 -32.85
CA SER A 19 0.54 -11.35 -33.97
C SER A 19 0.68 -10.39 -35.17
N LEU A 20 0.93 -9.09 -34.91
CA LEU A 20 1.13 -8.10 -35.98
C LEU A 20 2.48 -8.25 -36.68
N VAL A 21 3.53 -8.63 -35.95
CA VAL A 21 4.90 -8.71 -36.47
C VAL A 21 5.18 -10.08 -37.11
N PHE A 22 4.76 -11.16 -36.45
CA PHE A 22 5.03 -12.53 -36.88
C PHE A 22 3.83 -13.16 -37.64
N GLY A 23 2.62 -12.62 -37.50
CA GLY A 23 1.43 -13.19 -38.14
C GLY A 23 1.20 -14.63 -37.67
N ASN A 24 1.12 -15.55 -38.64
CA ASN A 24 1.00 -17.00 -38.41
C ASN A 24 2.36 -17.72 -38.39
N ALA A 25 3.48 -17.00 -38.42
CA ALA A 25 4.81 -17.61 -38.34
C ALA A 25 5.10 -18.04 -36.89
N ASP A 26 5.98 -19.03 -36.74
CA ASP A 26 6.41 -19.52 -35.44
C ASP A 26 7.12 -18.40 -34.65
N LYS A 27 6.73 -18.21 -33.39
CA LYS A 27 7.22 -17.10 -32.54
C LYS A 27 8.71 -17.24 -32.21
N ASP A 28 9.24 -18.47 -32.32
CA ASP A 28 10.66 -18.81 -32.10
C ASP A 28 11.47 -18.86 -33.41
N ALA A 29 10.87 -18.57 -34.56
CA ALA A 29 11.61 -18.46 -35.82
C ALA A 29 12.53 -17.23 -35.81
N LEU A 30 13.60 -17.27 -36.63
CA LEU A 30 14.54 -16.16 -36.79
C LEU A 30 13.78 -14.84 -36.97
N TYR A 31 13.99 -13.87 -36.06
CA TYR A 31 13.28 -12.59 -36.07
C TYR A 31 13.24 -12.00 -37.49
N PRO A 32 12.04 -11.75 -38.05
CA PRO A 32 11.94 -11.15 -39.36
C PRO A 32 12.60 -9.78 -39.32
N LYS A 33 13.49 -9.52 -40.27
CA LYS A 33 14.16 -8.22 -40.41
C LYS A 33 13.19 -7.20 -41.03
N CYS A 34 12.11 -6.90 -40.31
CA CYS A 34 11.03 -6.04 -40.75
C CYS A 34 11.55 -4.66 -41.14
N ILE A 35 12.49 -4.11 -40.36
CA ILE A 35 13.08 -2.79 -40.63
C ILE A 35 13.85 -2.78 -41.95
N GLU A 36 14.72 -3.77 -42.19
CA GLU A 36 15.49 -3.85 -43.45
C GLU A 36 14.54 -4.04 -44.65
N SER A 37 13.52 -4.90 -44.50
CA SER A 37 12.52 -5.16 -45.54
C SER A 37 11.65 -3.94 -45.84
N MET A 38 11.23 -3.21 -44.80
CA MET A 38 10.50 -1.95 -44.92
C MET A 38 11.34 -0.86 -45.57
N LEU A 39 12.63 -0.77 -45.23
CA LEU A 39 13.54 0.20 -45.85
C LEU A 39 13.72 -0.08 -47.34
N VAL A 40 13.86 -1.36 -47.72
CA VAL A 40 13.93 -1.77 -49.13
C VAL A 40 12.63 -1.41 -49.86
N LEU A 41 11.47 -1.66 -49.25
CA LEU A 41 10.17 -1.28 -49.83
C LEU A 41 10.03 0.24 -49.96
N GLN A 42 10.42 1.00 -48.94
CA GLN A 42 10.44 2.47 -48.97
C GLN A 42 11.32 2.99 -50.11
N ASN A 43 12.52 2.43 -50.28
CA ASN A 43 13.42 2.81 -51.37
C ASN A 43 12.83 2.48 -52.74
N LYS A 44 12.16 1.33 -52.89
CA LYS A 44 11.43 0.97 -54.13
C LYS A 44 10.28 1.92 -54.41
N ILE A 45 9.52 2.32 -53.38
CA ILE A 45 8.43 3.30 -53.51
C ILE A 45 9.00 4.65 -53.92
N MET A 46 10.05 5.14 -53.25
CA MET A 46 10.71 6.40 -53.58
C MET A 46 11.26 6.39 -55.02
N ALA A 47 11.86 5.28 -55.47
CA ALA A 47 12.33 5.12 -56.85
C ALA A 47 11.18 5.07 -57.87
N ALA A 48 10.05 4.42 -57.55
CA ALA A 48 8.87 4.36 -58.42
C ALA A 48 8.12 5.70 -58.51
N VAL A 49 8.23 6.52 -57.46
CA VAL A 49 7.67 7.87 -57.37
C VAL A 49 8.63 8.91 -57.99
N ALA A 50 9.93 8.62 -58.05
CA ALA A 50 10.93 9.47 -58.69
C ALA A 50 10.60 9.63 -60.18
N GLY A 51 10.43 10.88 -60.62
CA GLY A 51 10.05 11.24 -61.99
C GLY A 51 8.57 11.56 -62.18
N LYS A 52 7.68 11.15 -61.26
CA LYS A 52 6.25 11.49 -61.28
C LYS A 52 5.96 12.66 -60.35
N LYS A 53 6.23 13.90 -60.80
CA LYS A 53 6.11 15.15 -60.01
C LYS A 53 4.83 15.25 -59.14
N LYS A 54 3.67 14.87 -59.68
CA LYS A 54 2.39 14.87 -58.95
C LYS A 54 2.38 13.87 -57.78
N LEU A 55 2.90 12.65 -58.00
CA LEU A 55 2.94 11.60 -57.00
C LEU A 55 3.98 11.88 -55.92
N THR A 56 5.12 12.48 -56.29
CA THR A 56 6.13 12.95 -55.33
C THR A 56 5.56 14.02 -54.40
N SER A 57 4.81 14.99 -54.95
CA SER A 57 4.16 16.03 -54.15
C SER A 57 3.10 15.47 -53.20
N VAL A 58 2.28 14.53 -53.65
CA VAL A 58 1.29 13.87 -52.77
C VAL A 58 1.98 13.06 -51.65
N TYR A 59 3.05 12.33 -51.97
CA TYR A 59 3.80 11.56 -50.97
C TYR A 59 4.47 12.45 -49.92
N GLN A 60 5.01 13.61 -50.33
CA GLN A 60 5.56 14.61 -49.43
C GLN A 60 4.49 15.29 -48.56
N ASN A 61 3.27 15.46 -49.09
CA ASN A 61 2.14 16.05 -48.36
C ASN A 61 1.38 15.04 -47.50
N LEU A 62 1.65 13.74 -47.63
CA LEU A 62 0.97 12.68 -46.90
C LEU A 62 1.06 12.82 -45.36
N PRO A 63 2.21 13.20 -44.77
CA PRO A 63 2.29 13.46 -43.33
C PRO A 63 1.43 14.65 -42.89
N ALA A 64 1.37 15.71 -43.71
CA ALA A 64 0.52 16.86 -43.44
C ALA A 64 -0.97 16.48 -43.53
N LEU A 65 -1.36 15.71 -44.55
CA LEU A 65 -2.72 15.19 -44.68
C LEU A 65 -3.12 14.28 -43.52
N ARG A 66 -2.20 13.43 -43.05
CA ARG A 66 -2.41 12.61 -41.84
C ARG A 66 -2.67 13.48 -40.60
N ARG A 67 -1.96 14.59 -40.47
CA ARG A 67 -2.17 15.57 -39.38
C ARG A 67 -3.53 16.27 -39.51
N TYR A 68 -3.96 16.63 -40.73
CA TYR A 68 -5.28 17.23 -40.96
C TYR A 68 -6.46 16.28 -40.71
N MET A 69 -6.23 14.95 -40.72
CA MET A 69 -7.24 13.95 -40.37
C MET A 69 -7.19 13.54 -38.89
N ASP A 70 -6.28 14.09 -38.10
CA ASP A 70 -6.25 13.86 -36.65
C ASP A 70 -7.35 14.71 -35.98
N PRO A 71 -8.35 14.10 -35.31
CA PRO A 71 -9.41 14.83 -34.63
C PRO A 71 -8.87 15.85 -33.61
N ALA A 72 -7.74 15.55 -32.98
CA ALA A 72 -7.10 16.44 -32.02
C ALA A 72 -6.56 17.72 -32.68
N TYR A 73 -6.18 17.66 -33.96
CA TYR A 73 -5.68 18.81 -34.71
C TYR A 73 -6.82 19.66 -35.29
N THR A 74 -7.95 19.04 -35.65
CA THR A 74 -9.14 19.77 -36.08
C THR A 74 -9.82 20.53 -34.94
N ASP A 75 -9.75 20.03 -33.71
CA ASP A 75 -10.30 20.72 -32.53
C ASP A 75 -9.53 22.01 -32.19
N GLU A 76 -8.19 22.03 -32.34
CA GLU A 76 -7.39 23.23 -32.14
C GLU A 76 -7.66 24.32 -33.20
N MET A 77 -7.98 23.92 -34.42
CA MET A 77 -8.23 24.81 -35.55
C MET A 77 -9.71 25.21 -35.70
N GLY A 78 -10.63 24.47 -35.09
CA GLY A 78 -12.08 24.61 -35.23
C GLY A 78 -12.75 25.61 -34.28
N LEU A 79 -12.11 25.98 -33.17
CA LEU A 79 -12.66 27.00 -32.27
C LEU A 79 -12.24 28.41 -32.71
N SER A 80 -13.19 29.18 -33.24
CA SER A 80 -13.03 30.63 -33.46
C SER A 80 -12.69 31.34 -32.14
N GLU A 81 -12.05 32.51 -32.21
CA GLU A 81 -11.74 33.30 -31.01
C GLU A 81 -13.00 33.65 -30.20
N GLU A 82 -14.11 33.90 -30.89
CA GLU A 82 -15.43 34.14 -30.28
C GLU A 82 -15.94 32.91 -29.53
N ALA A 83 -15.78 31.71 -30.09
CA ALA A 83 -16.18 30.47 -29.45
C ALA A 83 -15.31 30.16 -28.22
N LYS A 84 -14.01 30.48 -28.26
CA LYS A 84 -13.12 30.39 -27.09
C LYS A 84 -13.56 31.37 -26.00
N ALA A 85 -13.94 32.58 -26.36
CA ALA A 85 -14.44 33.58 -25.42
C ALA A 85 -15.75 33.11 -24.77
N GLU A 86 -16.71 32.60 -25.55
CA GLU A 86 -17.96 32.06 -25.02
C GLU A 86 -17.73 30.88 -24.06
N VAL A 87 -16.80 29.98 -24.36
CA VAL A 87 -16.42 28.89 -23.45
C VAL A 87 -15.83 29.43 -22.15
N ILE A 88 -14.96 30.45 -22.22
CA ILE A 88 -14.39 31.07 -21.02
C ILE A 88 -15.48 31.76 -20.17
N PHE A 89 -16.43 32.44 -20.81
CA PHE A 89 -17.55 33.07 -20.10
C PHE A 89 -18.51 32.03 -19.50
N ALA A 90 -18.81 30.96 -20.23
CA ALA A 90 -19.64 29.86 -19.73
C ALA A 90 -19.02 29.17 -18.51
N GLU A 91 -17.69 29.04 -18.49
CA GLU A 91 -16.93 28.40 -17.42
C GLU A 91 -16.38 29.39 -16.38
N GLU A 92 -16.76 30.66 -16.41
CA GLU A 92 -16.21 31.69 -15.52
C GLU A 92 -16.40 31.35 -14.04
N ASP A 93 -17.61 30.91 -13.66
CA ASP A 93 -17.93 30.51 -12.28
C ASP A 93 -17.15 29.26 -11.85
N TYR A 94 -16.88 28.35 -12.77
CA TYR A 94 -16.04 27.19 -12.50
C TYR A 94 -14.58 27.62 -12.27
N LEU A 95 -14.02 28.45 -13.15
CA LEU A 95 -12.66 28.97 -13.02
C LEU A 95 -12.47 29.78 -11.73
N ARG A 96 -13.45 30.61 -11.35
CA ARG A 96 -13.41 31.37 -10.09
C ARG A 96 -13.42 30.45 -8.87
N ARG A 97 -14.24 29.39 -8.86
CA ARG A 97 -14.27 28.40 -7.77
C ARG A 97 -12.95 27.64 -7.66
N VAL A 98 -12.38 27.20 -8.78
CA VAL A 98 -11.10 26.49 -8.79
C VAL A 98 -9.98 27.41 -8.30
N ALA A 99 -9.97 28.67 -8.73
CA ALA A 99 -8.99 29.65 -8.26
C ALA A 99 -9.09 29.91 -6.75
N SER A 100 -10.30 30.05 -6.21
CA SER A 100 -10.47 30.22 -4.76
C SER A 100 -10.03 28.99 -3.98
N GLN A 101 -10.36 27.79 -4.46
CA GLN A 101 -9.92 26.54 -3.84
C GLN A 101 -8.40 26.39 -3.88
N LEU A 102 -7.77 26.71 -5.01
CA LEU A 102 -6.31 26.70 -5.15
C LEU A 102 -5.65 27.69 -4.19
N GLN A 103 -6.25 28.87 -4.02
CA GLN A 103 -5.75 29.86 -3.06
C GLN A 103 -5.85 29.33 -1.62
N THR A 104 -6.97 28.73 -1.23
CA THR A 104 -7.12 28.09 0.07
C THR A 104 -6.10 26.97 0.28
N VAL A 105 -5.86 26.14 -0.74
CA VAL A 105 -4.82 25.09 -0.67
C VAL A 105 -3.43 25.71 -0.48
N LYS A 106 -3.12 26.80 -1.19
CA LYS A 106 -1.84 27.50 -1.08
C LYS A 106 -1.66 28.14 0.30
N GLU A 107 -2.71 28.73 0.86
CA GLU A 107 -2.71 29.27 2.23
C GLU A 107 -2.47 28.18 3.28
N HIS A 108 -2.95 26.96 3.02
CA HIS A 108 -2.74 25.81 3.90
C HIS A 108 -1.50 24.96 3.57
N ASP A 109 -0.73 25.31 2.53
CA ASP A 109 0.42 24.53 2.07
C ASP A 109 1.51 24.44 3.14
N GLU A 110 1.75 25.50 3.90
CA GLU A 110 2.71 25.51 5.01
C GLU A 110 2.29 24.57 6.16
N SER A 111 0.98 24.41 6.39
CA SER A 111 0.46 23.48 7.41
C SER A 111 0.47 22.02 6.94
N LEU A 112 0.16 21.79 5.66
CA LEU A 112 0.17 20.47 5.02
C LEU A 112 1.59 19.93 4.83
N SER A 113 2.54 20.82 4.55
CA SER A 113 3.95 20.49 4.36
C SER A 113 4.79 20.59 5.64
N SER A 114 4.14 20.78 6.79
CA SER A 114 4.79 20.90 8.08
C SER A 114 5.69 19.70 8.38
N GLU A 115 6.82 19.97 9.01
CA GLU A 115 7.83 18.96 9.36
C GLU A 115 7.24 17.84 10.24
N HIS A 116 6.22 18.16 11.04
CA HIS A 116 5.48 17.21 11.86
C HIS A 116 4.71 16.19 11.03
N VAL A 117 4.07 16.59 9.93
CA VAL A 117 3.37 15.66 9.03
C VAL A 117 4.39 14.83 8.23
N LYS A 118 5.50 15.43 7.79
CA LYS A 118 6.57 14.73 7.07
C LYS A 118 7.31 13.70 7.94
N SER A 119 7.36 13.91 9.25
CA SER A 119 8.03 13.00 10.19
C SER A 119 7.14 11.85 10.69
N VAL A 120 5.85 11.82 10.34
CA VAL A 120 4.91 10.74 10.72
C VAL A 120 5.40 9.35 10.29
N PRO A 121 5.88 9.11 9.06
CA PRO A 121 6.35 7.77 8.67
C PRO A 121 7.53 7.29 9.52
N THR A 122 8.44 8.20 9.88
CA THR A 122 9.60 7.90 10.73
C THR A 122 9.18 7.59 12.17
N LEU A 123 8.17 8.31 12.69
CA LEU A 123 7.60 8.06 14.01
C LEU A 123 6.78 6.77 14.05
N SER A 124 6.10 6.42 12.96
CA SER A 124 5.30 5.19 12.86
C SER A 124 6.15 3.94 13.05
N GLY A 125 7.38 3.90 12.50
CA GLY A 125 8.30 2.77 12.71
C GLY A 125 8.70 2.61 14.16
N LYS A 126 9.05 3.72 14.84
CA LYS A 126 9.37 3.71 16.28
C LYS A 126 8.17 3.34 17.15
N LEU A 127 6.97 3.78 16.77
CA LEU A 127 5.73 3.44 17.46
C LEU A 127 5.41 1.95 17.34
N GLN A 128 5.66 1.35 16.18
CA GLN A 128 5.47 -0.08 15.96
C GLN A 128 6.41 -0.91 16.83
N GLU A 129 7.69 -0.53 16.90
CA GLU A 129 8.67 -1.17 17.79
C GLU A 129 8.25 -1.03 19.25
N LEU A 130 7.84 0.16 19.68
CA LEU A 130 7.36 0.41 21.04
C LEU A 130 6.10 -0.41 21.36
N SER A 131 5.19 -0.54 20.40
CA SER A 131 3.97 -1.35 20.55
C SER A 131 4.30 -2.82 20.80
N GLN A 132 5.28 -3.37 20.07
CA GLN A 132 5.75 -4.74 20.27
C GLN A 132 6.36 -4.93 21.66
N ILE A 133 7.19 -3.97 22.11
CA ILE A 133 7.76 -3.99 23.46
C ILE A 133 6.65 -3.93 24.52
N HIS A 134 5.64 -3.09 24.31
CA HIS A 134 4.53 -2.93 25.24
C HIS A 134 3.70 -4.22 25.39
N ILE A 135 3.41 -4.92 24.28
CA ILE A 135 2.75 -6.22 24.31
C ILE A 135 3.58 -7.23 25.13
N GLN A 136 4.89 -7.30 24.89
CA GLN A 136 5.75 -8.21 25.65
C GLN A 136 5.79 -7.86 27.15
N GLN A 137 5.82 -6.56 27.49
CA GLN A 137 5.78 -6.11 28.88
C GLN A 137 4.46 -6.46 29.55
N GLN A 138 3.35 -6.36 28.83
CA GLN A 138 2.02 -6.72 29.32
C GLN A 138 1.94 -8.22 29.62
N ASP A 139 2.40 -9.06 28.70
CA ASP A 139 2.42 -10.52 28.88
C ASP A 139 3.31 -10.94 30.05
N ASN A 140 4.53 -10.37 30.13
CA ASN A 140 5.46 -10.65 31.22
C ASN A 140 4.88 -10.21 32.58
N THR A 141 4.21 -9.06 32.62
CA THR A 141 3.59 -8.55 33.84
C THR A 141 2.43 -9.43 34.28
N ALA A 142 1.61 -9.90 33.34
CA ALA A 142 0.53 -10.84 33.63
C ALA A 142 1.08 -12.15 34.20
N GLN A 143 2.13 -12.71 33.60
CA GLN A 143 2.77 -13.94 34.07
C GLN A 143 3.35 -13.77 35.48
N VAL A 144 4.14 -12.72 35.72
CA VAL A 144 4.75 -12.47 37.04
C VAL A 144 3.68 -12.24 38.10
N THR A 145 2.59 -11.55 37.76
CA THR A 145 1.47 -11.33 38.68
C THR A 145 0.81 -12.66 39.05
N GLU A 146 0.59 -13.55 38.08
CA GLU A 146 0.01 -14.87 38.34
C GLU A 146 0.94 -15.75 39.18
N GLU A 147 2.24 -15.79 38.88
CA GLU A 147 3.23 -16.54 39.67
C GLU A 147 3.30 -16.03 41.11
N THR A 148 3.27 -14.70 41.29
CA THR A 148 3.29 -14.08 42.61
C THR A 148 2.02 -14.41 43.39
N ALA A 149 0.85 -14.36 42.75
CA ALA A 149 -0.42 -14.74 43.38
C ALA A 149 -0.40 -16.20 43.83
N ARG A 150 0.07 -17.12 42.97
CA ARG A 150 0.22 -18.55 43.31
C ARG A 150 1.16 -18.75 44.49
N LEU A 151 2.27 -18.00 44.55
CA LEU A 151 3.22 -18.09 45.65
C LEU A 151 2.62 -17.60 46.97
N ILE A 152 1.84 -16.51 46.93
CA ILE A 152 1.10 -15.99 48.08
C ILE A 152 0.08 -17.02 48.57
N ASP A 153 -0.65 -17.66 47.66
CA ASP A 153 -1.62 -18.71 48.02
C ASP A 153 -0.93 -19.93 48.66
N ALA A 154 0.21 -20.37 48.09
CA ALA A 154 0.99 -21.45 48.66
C ALA A 154 1.52 -21.11 50.06
N TYR A 155 2.04 -19.89 50.25
CA TYR A 155 2.47 -19.40 51.56
C TYR A 155 1.31 -19.39 52.57
N ASN A 156 0.16 -18.84 52.20
CA ASN A 156 -1.03 -18.81 53.06
C ASN A 156 -1.49 -20.22 53.45
N SER A 157 -1.43 -21.18 52.53
CA SER A 157 -1.76 -22.58 52.78
C SER A 157 -0.80 -23.23 53.80
N VAL A 158 0.51 -23.00 53.62
CA VAL A 158 1.55 -23.50 54.53
C VAL A 158 1.38 -22.91 55.93
N ILE A 159 1.20 -21.59 56.04
CA ILE A 159 0.99 -20.91 57.32
C ILE A 159 -0.27 -21.41 58.01
N THR A 160 -1.38 -21.53 57.29
CA THR A 160 -2.64 -22.06 57.85
C THR A 160 -2.47 -23.48 58.38
N THR A 161 -1.72 -24.32 57.66
CA THR A 161 -1.47 -25.71 58.07
C THR A 161 -0.57 -25.75 59.31
N LEU A 162 0.51 -24.95 59.34
CA LEU A 162 1.37 -24.80 60.51
C LEU A 162 0.60 -24.30 61.73
N SER A 163 -0.24 -23.28 61.59
CA SER A 163 -1.09 -22.79 62.68
C SER A 163 -2.00 -23.88 63.24
N LYS A 164 -2.63 -24.69 62.37
CA LYS A 164 -3.46 -25.83 62.81
C LYS A 164 -2.64 -26.89 63.54
N MET A 165 -1.44 -27.21 63.03
CA MET A 165 -0.54 -28.16 63.67
C MET A 165 -0.09 -27.67 65.05
N PHE A 166 0.25 -26.39 65.21
CA PHE A 166 0.61 -25.83 66.52
C PHE A 166 -0.53 -25.91 67.52
N ILE A 167 -1.77 -25.60 67.10
CA ILE A 167 -2.95 -25.75 67.97
C ILE A 167 -3.14 -27.22 68.39
N GLN A 168 -2.94 -28.15 67.45
CA GLN A 168 -3.07 -29.58 67.74
C GLN A 168 -1.98 -30.06 68.72
N TRP A 169 -0.72 -29.65 68.50
CA TRP A 169 0.38 -29.98 69.40
C TRP A 169 0.16 -29.39 70.80
N ASP A 170 -0.32 -28.15 70.91
CA ASP A 170 -0.64 -27.51 72.19
C ASP A 170 -1.74 -28.28 72.94
N ALA A 171 -2.80 -28.70 72.22
CA ALA A 171 -3.86 -29.52 72.79
C ALA A 171 -3.35 -30.91 73.26
N ASP A 172 -2.45 -31.53 72.51
CA ASP A 172 -1.88 -32.83 72.88
C ASP A 172 -0.90 -32.72 74.05
N ILE A 173 -0.08 -31.67 74.11
CA ILE A 173 0.78 -31.36 75.27
C ILE A 173 -0.09 -31.14 76.51
N THR A 174 -1.12 -30.30 76.42
CA THR A 174 -2.05 -30.02 77.54
C THR A 174 -2.68 -31.31 78.08
N LYS A 175 -3.13 -32.22 77.19
CA LYS A 175 -3.67 -33.53 77.61
C LYS A 175 -2.64 -34.39 78.33
N MET A 176 -1.38 -34.37 77.88
CA MET A 176 -0.31 -35.11 78.55
C MET A 176 0.02 -34.51 79.92
N GLU A 177 0.08 -33.18 80.04
CA GLU A 177 0.29 -32.49 81.32
C GLU A 177 -0.81 -32.83 82.33
N MET A 178 -2.09 -32.80 81.92
CA MET A 178 -3.22 -33.18 82.78
C MET A 178 -3.11 -34.62 83.29
N LYS A 179 -2.76 -35.58 82.43
CA LYS A 179 -2.54 -36.99 82.84
C LYS A 179 -1.37 -37.16 83.82
N THR A 180 -0.39 -36.26 83.75
CA THR A 180 0.80 -36.31 84.62
C THR A 180 0.52 -35.65 85.97
N GLN A 181 -0.33 -34.63 86.02
CA GLN A 181 -0.81 -34.01 87.26
C GLN A 181 -1.75 -34.93 88.07
N THR A 182 -2.69 -35.63 87.42
CA THR A 182 -3.57 -36.57 88.14
C THR A 182 -2.79 -37.72 88.78
N LYS A 183 -1.75 -38.23 88.12
CA LYS A 183 -0.84 -39.23 88.69
C LYS A 183 -0.01 -38.74 89.88
N LYS A 184 0.17 -37.43 90.04
CA LYS A 184 0.86 -36.82 91.19
C LYS A 184 -0.08 -36.48 92.35
N SER A 185 -1.40 -36.40 92.15
CA SER A 185 -2.35 -36.21 93.25
C SER A 185 -2.82 -37.53 93.88
N ASP A 186 -2.64 -38.64 93.17
CA ASP A 186 -3.02 -39.99 93.62
C ASP A 186 -1.86 -40.78 94.27
N ALA A 187 -0.71 -40.13 94.51
CA ALA A 187 0.46 -40.68 95.21
C ALA A 187 0.82 -39.81 96.43
#